data_AF-A0A841V0V9-F1
#
_entry.id   AF-A0A841V0V9-F1
#
_cell.length_a   1.000
_cell.length_b   1.000
_cell.length_c   1.000
_cell.angle_alpha   90.00
_cell.angle_beta   90.00
_cell.angle_gamma   90.00
#
_symmetry.space_group_name_H-M   'P 1'
#
loop_
_entity.id
_entity.type
_entity.pdbx_description
1 polymer ?
#
loop_
_entity_poly.entity_id
_entity_poly.type
_entity_poly.pdbx_seq_one_letter_code
_entity_poly.pdbx_strand_id
1 'polypeptide(L)' 'MTIKEQLIHEIETVSDEVIEEVFDFLLLAKIKHHRSQEQSKPFARFIEELTADIPQEVLDTLPTDSAEEHDHYIYGTPKH' A
#
# COMPACT_ATOMS: atom_id res chain seq x y z
N MET A 1 3.91 -18.59 31.64
CA MET A 1 4.51 -18.75 30.31
C MET A 1 3.76 -17.87 29.34
N THR A 2 4.49 -17.11 28.54
CA THR A 2 3.96 -16.32 27.44
C THR A 2 3.91 -17.17 26.17
N ILE A 3 2.98 -16.87 25.26
CA ILE A 3 2.85 -17.56 23.95
C ILE A 3 4.19 -17.57 23.19
N LYS A 4 4.99 -16.51 23.33
CA LYS A 4 6.31 -16.38 22.73
C LYS A 4 7.30 -17.44 23.24
N GLU A 5 7.31 -17.69 24.55
CA GLU A 5 8.23 -18.65 25.16
C GLU A 5 7.86 -20.09 24.77
N GLN A 6 6.58 -20.40 24.66
CA GLN A 6 6.12 -21.71 24.17
C GLN A 6 6.48 -21.93 22.70
N LEU A 7 6.31 -20.91 21.86
CA LEU A 7 6.67 -20.98 20.44
C LEU A 7 8.17 -21.25 20.24
N ILE A 8 9.03 -20.60 21.03
CA ILE A 8 10.48 -20.79 20.95
C ILE A 8 10.86 -22.23 21.33
N HIS A 9 10.27 -22.77 22.40
CA HIS A 9 10.51 -24.15 22.83
C HIS A 9 10.08 -25.19 21.79
N GLU A 10 8.93 -24.96 21.15
CA GLU A 10 8.43 -25.82 20.08
C GLU A 10 9.37 -25.79 18.87
N ILE A 11 9.80 -24.60 18.42
CA ILE A 11 10.71 -24.43 17.27
C ILE A 11 12.07 -25.12 17.51
N GLU A 12 12.59 -25.11 18.74
CA GLU A 12 13.85 -25.79 19.07
C GLU A 12 13.77 -27.33 19.03
N THR A 13 12.56 -27.90 19.04
CA THR A 13 12.34 -29.35 19.13
C THR A 13 11.77 -29.97 17.85
N VAL A 14 11.30 -29.17 16.89
CA VAL A 14 10.83 -29.64 15.59
C VAL A 14 11.92 -29.69 14.52
N SER A 15 11.69 -30.52 13.51
CA SER A 15 12.51 -30.62 12.30
C SER A 15 12.47 -29.35 11.45
N ASP A 16 13.56 -29.07 10.73
CA ASP A 16 13.69 -27.89 9.86
C ASP A 16 12.53 -27.71 8.86
N GLU A 17 11.98 -28.80 8.33
CA GLU A 17 10.82 -28.78 7.41
C GLU A 17 9.59 -28.07 8.01
N VAL A 18 9.33 -28.28 9.30
CA VAL A 18 8.19 -27.67 10.01
C VAL A 18 8.50 -26.22 10.38
N ILE A 19 9.78 -25.91 10.64
CA ILE A 19 10.24 -24.54 10.91
C ILE A 19 10.03 -23.66 9.67
N GLU A 20 10.34 -24.18 8.47
CA GLU A 20 10.09 -23.48 7.21
C GLU A 20 8.59 -23.17 7.02
N GLU A 21 7.71 -24.15 7.26
CA GLU A 21 6.27 -23.95 7.13
C GLU A 21 5.74 -22.90 8.13
N VAL A 22 6.16 -22.97 9.41
CA VAL A 22 5.77 -21.98 10.42
C VAL A 22 6.32 -20.59 10.09
N PHE A 23 7.53 -20.50 9.52
CA PHE A 23 8.12 -19.25 9.06
C PHE A 23 7.31 -18.63 7.91
N ASP A 24 6.89 -19.43 6.92
CA ASP A 24 6.03 -18.97 5.82
C ASP A 24 4.67 -18.49 6.33
N PHE A 25 4.07 -19.20 7.29
CA PHE A 25 2.83 -18.75 7.94
C PHE A 25 3.00 -17.42 8.69
N LEU A 26 4.12 -17.24 9.41
CA LEU A 26 4.44 -15.99 10.08
C LEU A 26 4.65 -14.84 9.09
N LEU A 27 5.33 -15.11 7.97
CA LEU A 27 5.53 -14.14 6.90
C LEU A 27 4.19 -13.71 6.30
N LEU A 28 3.31 -14.67 5.99
CA LEU A 28 1.96 -14.42 5.49
C LEU A 28 1.13 -13.60 6.49
N ALA A 29 1.16 -13.97 7.77
CA ALA A 29 0.45 -13.25 8.83
C ALA A 29 0.95 -11.80 8.92
N LYS A 30 2.27 -11.57 8.86
CA LYS A 30 2.86 -10.23 8.89
C LYS A 30 2.39 -9.39 7.71
N ILE A 31 2.37 -9.93 6.49
CA ILE A 31 1.89 -9.23 5.29
C ILE A 31 0.41 -8.87 5.43
N LYS A 32 -0.42 -9.79 5.93
CA LYS A 32 -1.85 -9.52 6.17
C LYS A 32 -2.06 -8.42 7.20
N HIS A 33 -1.35 -8.50 8.34
CA HIS A 33 -1.43 -7.46 9.36
C HIS A 33 -0.94 -6.10 8.86
N HIS A 34 0.13 -6.07 8.06
CA HIS A 34 0.61 -4.82 7.45
C HIS A 34 -0.41 -4.23 6.48
N ARG A 35 -1.00 -5.06 5.60
CA ARG A 35 -2.08 -4.64 4.71
C ARG A 35 -3.31 -4.13 5.46
N SER A 36 -3.70 -4.76 6.58
CA SER A 36 -4.82 -4.30 7.40
C SER A 36 -4.51 -3.01 8.18
N GLN A 37 -3.26 -2.75 8.52
CA GLN A 37 -2.83 -1.48 9.14
C GLN A 37 -2.70 -0.35 8.09
N GLU A 38 -2.22 -0.66 6.89
CA GLU A 38 -2.13 0.28 5.75
C GLU A 38 -3.48 0.53 5.07
N GLN A 39 -4.49 -0.32 5.29
CA GLN A 39 -5.85 -0.18 4.72
C GLN A 39 -6.66 1.02 5.24
N SER A 40 -6.09 1.86 6.10
CA SER A 40 -6.81 2.96 6.75
C SER A 40 -6.48 4.36 6.24
N LYS A 41 -5.78 4.50 5.10
CA LYS A 41 -5.89 5.73 4.31
C LYS A 41 -6.74 5.43 3.08
N PRO A 42 -8.02 5.84 3.06
CA PRO A 42 -8.82 5.71 1.84
C PRO A 42 -8.08 6.45 0.72
N PHE A 43 -8.10 5.92 -0.50
CA PHE A 43 -7.50 6.59 -1.66
C PHE A 43 -7.93 8.07 -1.76
N ALA A 44 -9.17 8.38 -1.34
CA ALA A 44 -9.66 9.75 -1.17
C ALA A 44 -8.78 10.63 -0.28
N ARG A 45 -8.32 10.14 0.89
CA ARG A 45 -7.39 10.88 1.77
C ARG A 45 -6.04 11.14 1.11
N PHE A 46 -5.55 10.20 0.30
CA PHE A 46 -4.31 10.39 -0.45
C PHE A 46 -4.47 11.48 -1.52
N ILE A 47 -5.60 11.50 -2.23
CA ILE A 47 -5.92 12.56 -3.19
C ILE A 47 -6.08 13.90 -2.49
N GLU A 48 -6.80 13.95 -1.35
CA GLU A 48 -6.94 15.16 -0.53
C GLU A 48 -5.58 15.70 -0.08
N GLU A 49 -4.68 14.84 0.42
CA GLU A 49 -3.30 15.22 0.81
C GLU A 49 -2.50 15.74 -0.41
N LEU A 50 -2.65 15.13 -1.58
CA LEU A 50 -1.94 15.52 -2.81
C LEU A 50 -2.44 16.86 -3.38
N THR A 51 -3.74 17.13 -3.31
CA THR A 51 -4.35 18.35 -3.84
C THR A 51 -4.39 19.49 -2.83
N ALA A 52 -3.99 19.27 -1.58
CA ALA A 52 -4.04 20.26 -0.51
C ALA A 52 -3.20 21.52 -0.81
N ASP A 53 -2.09 21.37 -1.53
CA ASP A 53 -1.20 22.46 -1.93
C ASP A 53 -1.63 23.16 -3.23
N ILE A 54 -2.71 22.71 -3.90
CA ILE A 54 -3.17 23.26 -5.17
C ILE A 54 -4.32 24.26 -4.92
N PRO A 55 -4.21 25.52 -5.40
CA PRO A 55 -5.30 26.48 -5.33
C PRO A 55 -6.57 25.98 -6.05
N GLN A 56 -7.74 26.23 -5.48
CA GLN A 56 -9.03 25.80 -6.06
C GLN A 56 -9.23 26.33 -7.48
N GLU A 57 -8.81 27.56 -7.76
CA GLU A 57 -8.88 28.15 -9.11
C GLU A 57 -8.12 27.32 -10.16
N VAL A 58 -7.01 26.66 -9.77
CA VAL A 58 -6.27 25.78 -10.69
C VAL A 58 -7.03 24.47 -10.88
N LEU A 59 -7.60 23.91 -9.81
CA LEU A 59 -8.40 22.69 -9.87
C LEU A 59 -9.65 22.85 -10.76
N ASP A 60 -10.33 24.00 -10.67
CA ASP A 60 -11.49 24.32 -11.51
C ASP A 60 -11.12 24.48 -13.00
N THR A 61 -9.88 24.85 -13.30
CA THR A 61 -9.39 24.95 -14.68
C THR A 61 -8.86 23.62 -15.24
N LEU A 62 -8.82 22.55 -14.43
CA LEU A 62 -8.29 21.27 -14.88
C LEU A 62 -9.20 20.63 -15.94
N PRO A 63 -8.63 20.22 -17.09
CA PRO A 63 -9.37 19.51 -18.11
C PRO A 63 -9.87 18.15 -17.63
N THR A 64 -11.08 17.76 -18.02
CA THR A 64 -11.61 16.41 -17.72
C THR A 64 -10.85 15.30 -18.45
N ASP A 65 -10.27 15.61 -19.61
CA ASP A 65 -9.45 14.73 -20.44
C ASP A 65 -7.96 14.72 -20.05
N SER A 66 -7.58 15.33 -18.91
CA SER A 66 -6.16 15.47 -18.51
C SER A 66 -5.39 14.15 -18.40
N ALA A 67 -6.08 13.05 -18.08
CA ALA A 67 -5.46 11.73 -17.97
C ALA A 67 -5.24 11.07 -19.34
N GLU A 68 -6.14 11.32 -20.30
CA GLU A 68 -6.08 10.77 -21.65
C GLU A 68 -5.11 11.58 -22.52
N GLU A 69 -5.20 12.91 -22.44
CA GLU A 69 -4.47 13.87 -23.26
C GLU A 69 -3.32 14.53 -22.49
N HIS A 70 -2.69 13.78 -21.59
CA HIS A 70 -1.63 14.33 -20.73
C HIS A 70 -0.44 14.86 -21.54
N ASP A 71 -0.12 14.23 -22.67
CA ASP A 71 0.94 14.69 -23.58
C ASP A 71 0.62 16.05 -24.19
N HIS A 72 -0.65 16.33 -24.50
CA HIS A 72 -1.09 17.63 -24.98
C HIS A 72 -0.87 18.72 -23.92
N TYR A 73 -1.21 18.43 -22.66
CA TYR A 73 -1.10 19.41 -21.58
C TYR A 73 0.33 19.60 -21.06
N ILE A 74 1.20 18.59 -21.16
CA ILE A 74 2.61 18.71 -20.76
C ILE A 74 3.49 19.23 -21.89
N TYR A 75 3.29 18.74 -23.11
CA TYR A 75 4.22 18.97 -24.24
C TYR A 75 3.62 19.80 -25.37
N GLY A 76 2.31 20.11 -25.34
CA GLY A 76 1.64 20.86 -26.39
C GLY A 76 1.42 20.04 -27.67
N THR A 77 1.45 18.71 -27.60
CA THR A 77 1.16 17.84 -28.76
C THR A 77 -0.30 17.98 -29.20
N PRO A 78 -0.64 17.75 -30.48
CA PRO A 78 -2.03 17.77 -30.93
C PRO A 78 -2.87 16.74 -30.17
N LYS A 79 -4.14 17.07 -29.90
CA LYS A 79 -5.07 16.10 -29.30
C LYS A 79 -5.40 14.97 -30.27
N HIS A 80 -5.55 13.75 -29.75
CA HIS A 80 -5.84 12.56 -30.56
C HIS A 80 -7.34 12.29 -30.74
#